data_AF-A0AA44QAR6-F1
#
_entry.id   AF-A0AA44QAR6-F1
#
_cell.length_a   1.000
_cell.length_b   1.000
_cell.length_c   1.000
_cell.angle_alpha   90.00
_cell.angle_beta   90.00
_cell.angle_gamma   90.00
#
_symmetry.space_group_name_H-M   'P 1'
#
loop_
_entity.id
_entity.type
_entity.pdbx_description
1 polymer ?
#
loop_
_entity_poly.entity_id
_entity_poly.type
_entity_poly.pdbx_seq_one_letter_code
_entity_poly.pdbx_strand_id
1 'polypeptide(L)'
;MFQKILIANRGEIAVRIIKTCQKLGIRTVAIYSEADENALHVKLANEAYLVGGPRVQESYLNLEKIIEIAKKTKAEAIHPGYGLLSENPSFAIRCKEEGIVFIGPSEEIIAKMGSKIESRLAMQEANVPVVPGITTNIETAEEAIEIAKQIGYPLMLKASAGGGGIGMQLMETEQTLTKAFESNKTRAQNFFGNGEMYLERYIADAHHIEIQLLADTHGNTVYLWERECSVQRRNQKVIEEAPSPFLDEATRKAMGEVAVQAAKALGYTNAGTVEFLVDDQKNFYFLEMNTRLQVEHPVTEEITGLDLVEQQLLIASGEKLSFTQEDIKRSGHAIEARIYAEDPKTFFPSPGKITDLTLPETVRIDHFLENNVTITPFYDPMIAKVIAHGETRQEAIEKLQDALQHLKVEGIKTNTSMLLQVLEDEVFQSGIYTTGFVTKQLVKK
;
A
#
# COMPACT_ATOMS: atom_id res chain seq x y z
N MET A 1 -6.38 -5.61 -25.67
CA MET A 1 -6.88 -4.47 -24.88
C MET A 1 -8.38 -4.62 -24.63
N PHE A 2 -8.85 -4.40 -23.40
CA PHE A 2 -10.26 -4.49 -23.03
C PHE A 2 -11.11 -3.38 -23.66
N GLN A 3 -12.38 -3.65 -23.93
CA GLN A 3 -13.37 -2.66 -24.36
C GLN A 3 -14.15 -2.06 -23.19
N LYS A 4 -14.37 -2.84 -22.12
CA LYS A 4 -15.10 -2.39 -20.93
C LYS A 4 -14.56 -3.06 -19.67
N ILE A 5 -14.25 -2.25 -18.67
CA ILE A 5 -13.84 -2.73 -17.35
C ILE A 5 -14.75 -2.19 -16.25
N LEU A 6 -14.89 -2.96 -15.18
CA LEU A 6 -15.51 -2.51 -13.93
C LEU A 6 -14.41 -2.16 -12.92
N ILE A 7 -14.52 -1.00 -12.28
CA ILE A 7 -13.63 -0.63 -11.18
C ILE A 7 -14.32 -1.00 -9.86
N ALA A 8 -13.80 -2.03 -9.18
CA ALA A 8 -14.32 -2.52 -7.90
C ALA A 8 -13.70 -1.75 -6.72
N ASN A 9 -13.72 -0.42 -6.79
CA ASN A 9 -13.15 0.47 -5.78
C ASN A 9 -13.87 1.83 -5.79
N ARG A 10 -13.40 2.77 -4.97
CA ARG A 10 -13.96 4.12 -4.77
C ARG A 10 -12.85 5.17 -4.65
N GLY A 11 -13.26 6.44 -4.55
CA GLY A 11 -12.35 7.52 -4.18
C GLY A 11 -11.24 7.75 -5.22
N GLU A 12 -10.05 8.14 -4.77
CA GLU A 12 -8.97 8.59 -5.66
C GLU A 12 -8.53 7.49 -6.63
N ILE A 13 -8.37 6.25 -6.15
CA ILE A 13 -7.89 5.16 -6.99
C ILE A 13 -8.88 4.80 -8.10
N ALA A 14 -10.18 4.89 -7.82
CA ALA A 14 -11.18 4.70 -8.85
C ALA A 14 -11.10 5.81 -9.91
N VAL A 15 -10.91 7.07 -9.50
CA VAL A 15 -10.67 8.19 -10.42
C VAL A 15 -9.39 7.97 -11.24
N ARG A 16 -8.30 7.55 -10.60
CA ARG A 16 -7.00 7.25 -11.24
C ARG A 16 -7.13 6.18 -12.33
N ILE A 17 -7.85 5.10 -12.05
CA ILE A 17 -8.11 4.02 -13.03
C ILE A 17 -9.00 4.51 -14.16
N ILE A 18 -10.09 5.22 -13.85
CA ILE A 18 -11.00 5.76 -14.86
C ILE A 18 -10.27 6.69 -15.83
N LYS A 19 -9.41 7.59 -15.33
CA LYS A 19 -8.63 8.50 -16.17
C LYS A 19 -7.71 7.76 -17.15
N THR A 20 -7.01 6.71 -16.71
CA THR A 20 -6.21 5.88 -17.63
C THR A 20 -7.07 5.13 -18.63
N CYS A 21 -8.21 4.58 -18.21
CA CYS A 21 -9.13 3.93 -19.15
C CYS A 21 -9.66 4.90 -20.22
N GLN A 22 -9.99 6.14 -19.84
CA GLN A 22 -10.42 7.18 -20.77
C GLN A 22 -9.31 7.50 -21.80
N LYS A 23 -8.05 7.64 -21.35
CA LYS A 23 -6.88 7.83 -22.24
C LYS A 23 -6.74 6.68 -23.24
N LEU A 24 -7.01 5.45 -22.82
CA LEU A 24 -6.91 4.24 -23.63
C LEU A 24 -8.19 3.92 -24.44
N GLY A 25 -9.25 4.72 -24.33
CA GLY A 25 -10.53 4.48 -25.01
C GLY A 25 -11.32 3.28 -24.46
N ILE A 26 -11.05 2.86 -23.22
CA ILE A 26 -11.72 1.75 -22.53
C ILE A 26 -12.94 2.29 -21.79
N ARG A 27 -14.11 1.67 -21.98
CA ARG A 27 -15.32 2.04 -21.23
C ARG A 27 -15.23 1.57 -19.79
N THR A 28 -15.76 2.37 -18.87
CA THR A 28 -15.65 2.15 -17.43
C THR A 28 -17.00 2.00 -16.78
N VAL A 29 -17.09 1.05 -15.85
CA VAL A 29 -18.23 0.86 -14.95
C VAL A 29 -17.77 1.16 -13.53
N ALA A 30 -18.35 2.17 -12.89
CA ALA A 30 -18.15 2.41 -11.46
C ALA A 30 -19.20 1.66 -10.63
N ILE A 31 -18.80 1.26 -9.43
CA ILE A 31 -19.74 0.89 -8.37
C ILE A 31 -19.74 1.96 -7.28
N TYR A 32 -20.86 2.11 -6.58
CA TYR A 32 -20.96 3.07 -5.48
C TYR A 32 -21.90 2.58 -4.39
N SER A 33 -21.66 3.01 -3.16
CA SER A 33 -22.60 2.88 -2.05
C SER A 33 -23.58 4.06 -2.02
N GLU A 34 -24.68 3.95 -1.28
CA GLU A 34 -25.59 5.09 -1.04
C GLU A 34 -24.87 6.35 -0.54
N ALA A 35 -23.79 6.18 0.25
CA ALA A 35 -23.01 7.30 0.78
C ALA A 35 -22.09 7.97 -0.26
N ASP A 36 -21.76 7.29 -1.36
CA ASP A 36 -20.90 7.77 -2.44
C ASP A 36 -21.68 8.12 -3.72
N GLU A 37 -23.01 8.20 -3.68
CA GLU A 37 -23.84 8.47 -4.87
C GLU A 37 -23.39 9.70 -5.68
N ASN A 38 -22.87 10.71 -4.99
CA ASN A 38 -22.41 11.96 -5.60
C ASN A 38 -20.87 12.07 -5.73
N ALA A 39 -20.14 10.97 -5.49
CA ALA A 39 -18.67 10.96 -5.54
C ALA A 39 -18.14 11.12 -6.97
N LEU A 40 -16.93 11.68 -7.10
CA LEU A 40 -16.34 12.00 -8.40
C LEU A 40 -16.18 10.76 -9.30
N HIS A 41 -15.79 9.61 -8.75
CA HIS A 41 -15.61 8.39 -9.55
C HIS A 41 -16.92 7.90 -10.20
N VAL A 42 -18.07 8.17 -9.57
CA VAL A 42 -19.40 7.86 -10.11
C VAL A 42 -19.70 8.74 -11.32
N LYS A 43 -19.38 10.03 -11.24
CA LYS A 43 -19.60 11.01 -12.30
C LYS A 43 -18.69 10.80 -13.51
N LEU A 44 -17.46 10.34 -13.29
CA LEU A 44 -16.45 10.17 -14.34
C LEU A 44 -16.61 8.88 -15.16
N ALA A 45 -17.19 7.83 -14.57
CA ALA A 45 -17.37 6.57 -15.26
C ALA A 45 -18.44 6.67 -16.36
N ASN A 46 -18.37 5.78 -17.37
CA ASN A 46 -19.37 5.76 -18.43
C ASN A 46 -20.74 5.27 -17.94
N GLU A 47 -20.73 4.34 -16.99
CA GLU A 47 -21.92 3.80 -16.33
C GLU A 47 -21.60 3.60 -14.84
N ALA A 48 -22.58 3.76 -13.96
CA ALA A 48 -22.40 3.55 -12.53
C ALA A 48 -23.57 2.81 -11.91
N TYR A 49 -23.29 1.93 -10.93
CA TYR A 49 -24.31 1.10 -10.29
C TYR A 49 -24.19 1.09 -8.77
N LEU A 50 -25.33 1.25 -8.10
CA LEU A 50 -25.43 1.08 -6.66
C LEU A 50 -25.14 -0.37 -6.28
N VAL A 51 -24.15 -0.58 -5.42
CA VAL A 51 -23.79 -1.90 -4.88
C VAL A 51 -24.49 -2.16 -3.53
N GLY A 52 -24.77 -1.13 -2.74
CA GLY A 52 -25.51 -1.29 -1.47
C GLY A 52 -25.34 -0.12 -0.51
N GLY A 53 -25.59 -0.39 0.77
CA GLY A 53 -25.63 0.62 1.83
C GLY A 53 -24.26 1.23 2.18
N PRO A 54 -24.22 2.24 3.07
CA PRO A 54 -23.00 2.97 3.42
C PRO A 54 -21.88 2.11 4.01
N ARG A 55 -22.21 1.04 4.75
CA ARG A 55 -21.20 0.16 5.36
C ARG A 55 -20.48 -0.64 4.29
N VAL A 56 -19.15 -0.75 4.40
CA VAL A 56 -18.32 -1.44 3.40
C VAL A 56 -18.74 -2.91 3.17
N GLN A 57 -19.21 -3.61 4.20
CA GLN A 57 -19.71 -4.99 4.09
C GLN A 57 -21.01 -5.11 3.28
N GLU A 58 -21.81 -4.05 3.27
CA GLU A 58 -23.07 -3.99 2.52
C GLU A 58 -22.82 -3.53 1.07
N SER A 59 -21.62 -3.00 0.76
CA SER A 59 -21.29 -2.35 -0.51
C SER A 59 -19.98 -2.87 -1.11
N TYR A 60 -18.85 -2.20 -0.86
CA TYR A 60 -17.58 -2.43 -1.56
C TYR A 60 -16.90 -3.78 -1.24
N LEU A 61 -17.35 -4.49 -0.21
CA LEU A 61 -16.96 -5.86 0.09
C LEU A 61 -18.02 -6.90 -0.31
N ASN A 62 -19.14 -6.46 -0.91
CA ASN A 62 -20.19 -7.35 -1.41
C ASN A 62 -19.82 -7.92 -2.78
N LEU A 63 -18.93 -8.90 -2.75
CA LEU A 63 -18.38 -9.61 -3.91
C LEU A 63 -19.46 -10.10 -4.88
N GLU A 64 -20.51 -10.77 -4.39
CA GLU A 64 -21.55 -11.33 -5.27
C GLU A 64 -22.30 -10.23 -6.02
N LYS A 65 -22.57 -9.10 -5.37
CA LYS A 65 -23.22 -7.97 -6.03
C LYS A 65 -22.31 -7.32 -7.07
N ILE A 66 -21.02 -7.21 -6.80
CA ILE A 66 -20.04 -6.68 -7.75
C ILE A 66 -19.96 -7.57 -9.00
N ILE A 67 -19.94 -8.89 -8.82
CA ILE A 67 -19.94 -9.87 -9.92
C ILE A 67 -21.26 -9.81 -10.71
N GLU A 68 -22.41 -9.67 -10.04
CA GLU A 68 -23.71 -9.46 -10.69
C GLU A 68 -23.67 -8.23 -11.62
N ILE A 69 -23.13 -7.10 -11.12
CA ILE A 69 -23.00 -5.85 -11.89
C ILE A 69 -22.04 -6.04 -13.07
N ALA A 70 -20.88 -6.68 -12.86
CA ALA A 70 -19.91 -6.95 -13.93
C ALA A 70 -20.54 -7.76 -15.07
N LYS A 71 -21.30 -8.81 -14.74
CA LYS A 71 -22.04 -9.63 -15.71
C LYS A 71 -23.13 -8.84 -16.43
N LYS A 72 -23.94 -8.09 -15.69
CA LYS A 72 -25.02 -7.26 -16.25
C LYS A 72 -24.50 -6.24 -17.25
N THR A 73 -23.36 -5.62 -16.95
CA THR A 73 -22.74 -4.59 -17.77
C THR A 73 -21.83 -5.14 -18.87
N LYS A 74 -21.57 -6.45 -18.85
CA LYS A 74 -20.64 -7.16 -19.73
C LYS A 74 -19.22 -6.57 -19.64
N ALA A 75 -18.78 -6.28 -18.42
CA ALA A 75 -17.39 -5.93 -18.19
C ALA A 75 -16.51 -7.17 -18.44
N GLU A 76 -15.44 -6.99 -19.21
CA GLU A 76 -14.50 -8.06 -19.57
C GLU A 76 -13.47 -8.30 -18.47
N ALA A 77 -13.22 -7.25 -17.66
CA ALA A 77 -12.28 -7.29 -16.57
C ALA A 77 -12.75 -6.45 -15.38
N ILE A 78 -12.24 -6.79 -14.19
CA ILE A 78 -12.41 -6.02 -12.96
C ILE A 78 -11.04 -5.52 -12.49
N HIS A 79 -10.93 -4.20 -12.30
CA HIS A 79 -9.79 -3.61 -11.63
C HIS A 79 -10.13 -3.38 -10.15
N PRO A 80 -9.46 -4.05 -9.20
CA PRO A 80 -9.82 -3.94 -7.80
C PRO A 80 -9.18 -2.72 -7.12
N GLY A 81 -8.21 -2.06 -7.75
CA GLY A 81 -7.49 -0.94 -7.15
C GLY A 81 -6.62 -1.43 -5.99
N TYR A 82 -6.71 -0.76 -4.84
CA TYR A 82 -6.05 -1.19 -3.61
C TYR A 82 -7.04 -1.17 -2.43
N GLY A 83 -6.75 -1.96 -1.39
CA GLY A 83 -7.68 -2.19 -0.29
C GLY A 83 -8.96 -2.92 -0.76
N LEU A 84 -9.96 -2.97 0.11
CA LEU A 84 -11.22 -3.67 -0.18
C LEU A 84 -10.98 -5.14 -0.59
N LEU A 85 -11.33 -5.50 -1.83
CA LEU A 85 -11.21 -6.86 -2.35
C LEU A 85 -9.94 -7.09 -3.19
N SER A 86 -9.00 -6.14 -3.25
CA SER A 86 -7.80 -6.24 -4.10
C SER A 86 -6.85 -7.37 -3.75
N GLU A 87 -6.86 -7.82 -2.50
CA GLU A 87 -6.06 -8.96 -2.02
C GLU A 87 -6.97 -10.07 -1.48
N ASN A 88 -8.21 -10.14 -1.97
CA ASN A 88 -9.16 -11.19 -1.60
C ASN A 88 -9.09 -12.34 -2.63
N PRO A 89 -8.55 -13.52 -2.27
CA PRO A 89 -8.40 -14.62 -3.22
C PRO A 89 -9.75 -15.17 -3.69
N SER A 90 -10.78 -15.17 -2.83
CA SER A 90 -12.13 -15.56 -3.22
C SER A 90 -12.72 -14.67 -4.32
N PHE A 91 -12.35 -13.37 -4.35
CA PHE A 91 -12.77 -12.47 -5.41
C PHE A 91 -12.12 -12.80 -6.75
N ALA A 92 -10.81 -13.06 -6.76
CA ALA A 92 -10.10 -13.50 -7.95
C ALA A 92 -10.65 -14.84 -8.48
N ILE A 93 -10.92 -15.81 -7.59
CA ILE A 93 -11.59 -17.08 -7.93
C ILE A 93 -12.93 -16.83 -8.59
N ARG A 94 -13.78 -15.99 -7.98
CA ARG A 94 -15.11 -15.72 -8.49
C ARG A 94 -15.08 -15.02 -9.86
N CYS A 95 -14.14 -14.11 -10.09
CA CYS A 95 -13.94 -13.50 -11.40
C CYS A 95 -13.61 -14.56 -12.46
N LYS A 96 -12.67 -15.48 -12.14
CA LYS A 96 -12.26 -16.58 -13.03
C LYS A 96 -13.42 -17.53 -13.36
N GLU A 97 -14.22 -17.91 -12.39
CA GLU A 97 -15.41 -18.78 -12.58
C GLU A 97 -16.45 -18.16 -13.54
N GLU A 98 -16.56 -16.83 -13.55
CA GLU A 98 -17.50 -16.09 -14.39
C GLU A 98 -16.88 -15.62 -15.71
N GLY A 99 -15.63 -15.99 -15.99
CA GLY A 99 -14.93 -15.60 -17.22
C GLY A 99 -14.61 -14.10 -17.28
N ILE A 100 -14.48 -13.44 -16.12
CA ILE A 100 -14.09 -12.03 -15.99
C ILE A 100 -12.62 -11.97 -15.59
N VAL A 101 -11.81 -11.19 -16.30
CA VAL A 101 -10.38 -11.05 -15.96
C VAL A 101 -10.22 -10.24 -14.68
N PHE A 102 -9.57 -10.80 -13.67
CA PHE A 102 -9.11 -10.04 -12.51
C PHE A 102 -7.80 -9.31 -12.88
N ILE A 103 -7.78 -7.97 -12.81
CA ILE A 103 -6.58 -7.18 -13.12
C ILE A 103 -5.67 -7.16 -11.87
N GLY A 104 -4.84 -8.19 -11.77
CA GLY A 104 -3.92 -8.45 -10.67
C GLY A 104 -3.26 -9.83 -10.84
N PRO A 105 -2.52 -10.31 -9.82
CA PRO A 105 -1.95 -11.66 -9.84
C PRO A 105 -3.03 -12.75 -9.68
N SER A 106 -2.62 -14.02 -9.80
CA SER A 106 -3.53 -15.16 -9.65
C SER A 106 -4.06 -15.30 -8.21
N GLU A 107 -5.19 -15.97 -8.07
CA GLU A 107 -5.82 -16.29 -6.79
C GLU A 107 -4.89 -17.06 -5.83
N GLU A 108 -4.05 -17.95 -6.38
CA GLU A 108 -3.09 -18.76 -5.62
C GLU A 108 -2.00 -17.87 -5.02
N ILE A 109 -1.51 -16.90 -5.80
CA ILE A 109 -0.49 -15.94 -5.35
C ILE A 109 -1.09 -15.01 -4.29
N ILE A 110 -2.30 -14.49 -4.51
CA ILE A 110 -2.98 -13.63 -3.54
C ILE A 110 -3.15 -14.37 -2.21
N ALA A 111 -3.59 -15.63 -2.24
CA ALA A 111 -3.75 -16.44 -1.03
C ALA A 111 -2.39 -16.69 -0.33
N LYS A 112 -1.38 -17.13 -1.10
CA LYS A 112 -0.06 -17.47 -0.58
C LYS A 112 0.63 -16.27 0.07
N MET A 113 0.56 -15.11 -0.57
CA MET A 113 1.21 -13.88 -0.07
C MET A 113 0.40 -13.17 1.00
N GLY A 114 -0.91 -13.40 1.08
CA GLY A 114 -1.76 -12.93 2.18
C GLY A 114 -1.52 -13.66 3.51
N SER A 115 -0.88 -14.84 3.48
CA SER A 115 -0.49 -15.59 4.68
C SER A 115 0.91 -15.19 5.15
N LYS A 116 1.06 -14.75 6.40
CA LYS A 116 2.37 -14.36 6.96
C LYS A 116 3.39 -15.50 7.01
N ILE A 117 2.91 -16.72 7.24
CA ILE A 117 3.76 -17.92 7.31
C ILE A 117 4.13 -18.36 5.89
N GLU A 118 3.15 -18.53 5.01
CA GLU A 118 3.39 -19.05 3.66
C GLU A 118 4.21 -18.07 2.82
N SER A 119 3.96 -16.76 2.94
CA SER A 119 4.77 -15.73 2.28
C SER A 119 6.23 -15.78 2.71
N ARG A 120 6.51 -15.89 4.01
CA ARG A 120 7.88 -16.04 4.53
C ARG A 120 8.56 -17.29 4.01
N LEU A 121 7.89 -18.45 4.06
CA LEU A 121 8.44 -19.70 3.56
C LEU A 121 8.76 -19.59 2.06
N ALA A 122 7.85 -19.00 1.27
CA ALA A 122 8.08 -18.77 -0.14
C ALA A 122 9.26 -17.85 -0.42
N MET A 123 9.43 -16.79 0.38
CA MET A 123 10.56 -15.87 0.29
C MET A 123 11.88 -16.56 0.66
N GLN A 124 11.89 -17.41 1.69
CA GLN A 124 13.05 -18.23 2.05
C GLN A 124 13.43 -19.21 0.93
N GLU A 125 12.45 -19.92 0.35
CA GLU A 125 12.65 -20.81 -0.80
C GLU A 125 13.20 -20.05 -2.01
N ALA A 126 12.78 -18.79 -2.18
CA ALA A 126 13.29 -17.89 -3.21
C ALA A 126 14.63 -17.22 -2.84
N ASN A 127 15.29 -17.60 -1.74
CA ASN A 127 16.53 -17.00 -1.23
C ASN A 127 16.46 -15.48 -0.97
N VAL A 128 15.28 -14.97 -0.66
CA VAL A 128 15.08 -13.59 -0.21
C VAL A 128 15.43 -13.52 1.28
N PRO A 129 16.26 -12.56 1.72
CA PRO A 129 16.53 -12.37 3.14
C PRO A 129 15.22 -12.10 3.89
N VAL A 130 14.90 -12.92 4.89
CA VAL A 130 13.76 -12.69 5.80
C VAL A 130 14.27 -12.29 7.18
N VAL A 131 13.44 -11.62 7.97
CA VAL A 131 13.82 -11.26 9.35
C VAL A 131 14.18 -12.54 10.12
N PRO A 132 15.35 -12.63 10.77
CA PRO A 132 15.72 -13.82 11.54
C PRO A 132 14.62 -14.16 12.56
N GLY A 133 14.15 -15.40 12.55
CA GLY A 133 12.99 -15.80 13.33
C GLY A 133 12.58 -17.24 13.04
N ILE A 134 11.63 -17.75 13.81
CA ILE A 134 11.03 -19.05 13.58
C ILE A 134 9.63 -18.85 13.04
N THR A 135 9.32 -19.49 11.93
CA THR A 135 8.03 -19.37 11.22
C THR A 135 7.08 -20.53 11.54
N THR A 136 7.44 -21.39 12.48
CA THR A 136 6.55 -22.43 13.02
C THR A 136 5.78 -21.90 14.21
N ASN A 137 4.55 -22.39 14.40
CA ASN A 137 3.75 -22.07 15.57
C ASN A 137 4.50 -22.46 16.84
N ILE A 138 4.55 -21.54 17.80
CA ILE A 138 5.08 -21.74 19.13
C ILE A 138 3.91 -22.06 20.06
N GLU A 139 3.93 -23.20 20.74
CA GLU A 139 2.80 -23.64 21.54
C GLU A 139 2.83 -23.07 22.96
N THR A 140 4.03 -22.92 23.54
CA THR A 140 4.22 -22.56 24.96
C THR A 140 5.23 -21.44 25.17
N ALA A 141 5.13 -20.79 26.33
CA ALA A 141 6.11 -19.77 26.73
C ALA A 141 7.52 -20.37 26.89
N GLU A 142 7.64 -21.61 27.37
CA GLU A 142 8.92 -22.30 27.52
C GLU A 142 9.61 -22.53 26.17
N GLU A 143 8.85 -22.97 25.17
CA GLU A 143 9.35 -23.12 23.80
C GLU A 143 9.79 -21.76 23.24
N ALA A 144 8.99 -20.72 23.45
CA ALA A 144 9.31 -19.35 23.03
C ALA A 144 10.65 -18.86 23.63
N ILE A 145 10.94 -19.20 24.88
CA ILE A 145 12.18 -18.82 25.57
C ILE A 145 13.40 -19.53 24.97
N GLU A 146 13.32 -20.82 24.68
CA GLU A 146 14.42 -21.55 24.05
C GLU A 146 14.73 -21.02 22.64
N ILE A 147 13.68 -20.70 21.88
CA ILE A 147 13.81 -20.04 20.58
C ILE A 147 14.46 -18.66 20.74
N ALA A 148 14.02 -17.88 21.74
CA ALA A 148 14.55 -16.55 21.99
C ALA A 148 16.05 -16.55 22.34
N LYS A 149 16.55 -17.58 23.02
CA LYS A 149 17.99 -17.75 23.30
C LYS A 149 18.82 -17.97 22.04
N GLN A 150 18.25 -18.57 21.00
CA GLN A 150 18.92 -18.81 19.72
C GLN A 150 18.98 -17.56 18.85
N ILE A 151 17.90 -16.76 18.83
CA ILE A 151 17.79 -15.56 18.00
C ILE A 151 18.47 -14.35 18.67
N GLY A 152 18.31 -14.21 19.99
CA GLY A 152 18.77 -13.07 20.78
C GLY A 152 17.73 -11.93 20.86
N TYR A 153 17.69 -11.26 22.02
CA TYR A 153 16.80 -10.11 22.27
C TYR A 153 17.37 -8.79 21.69
N PRO A 154 16.53 -7.79 21.36
CA PRO A 154 15.06 -7.78 21.48
C PRO A 154 14.34 -8.55 20.35
N LEU A 155 13.16 -9.08 20.66
CA LEU A 155 12.32 -9.88 19.76
C LEU A 155 10.93 -9.26 19.61
N MET A 156 10.26 -9.54 18.50
CA MET A 156 8.85 -9.25 18.31
C MET A 156 8.05 -10.56 18.37
N LEU A 157 7.15 -10.66 19.34
CA LEU A 157 6.14 -11.73 19.40
C LEU A 157 4.97 -11.33 18.52
N LYS A 158 4.58 -12.18 17.57
CA LYS A 158 3.52 -11.89 16.58
C LYS A 158 2.53 -13.05 16.46
N ALA A 159 1.26 -12.71 16.23
CA ALA A 159 0.24 -13.66 15.81
C ALA A 159 0.34 -13.96 14.30
N SER A 160 0.22 -15.24 13.95
CA SER A 160 0.19 -15.75 12.56
C SER A 160 -0.96 -15.12 11.78
N ALA A 161 -2.16 -15.19 12.35
CA ALA A 161 -3.35 -14.52 11.84
C ALA A 161 -3.51 -13.13 12.50
N GLY A 162 -3.81 -12.11 11.68
CA GLY A 162 -4.23 -10.80 12.16
C GLY A 162 -3.49 -9.62 11.55
N GLY A 163 -4.05 -8.42 11.77
CA GLY A 163 -3.54 -7.14 11.29
C GLY A 163 -3.81 -6.01 12.28
N GLY A 164 -3.28 -4.81 12.00
CA GLY A 164 -3.51 -3.61 12.83
C GLY A 164 -2.81 -3.63 14.20
N GLY A 165 -1.71 -4.37 14.34
CA GLY A 165 -0.91 -4.42 15.57
C GLY A 165 -1.49 -5.25 16.73
N ILE A 166 -2.63 -5.91 16.54
CA ILE A 166 -3.22 -6.81 17.54
C ILE A 166 -2.45 -8.14 17.53
N GLY A 167 -2.03 -8.60 18.71
CA GLY A 167 -1.21 -9.82 18.85
C GLY A 167 0.26 -9.60 18.45
N MET A 168 0.73 -8.35 18.48
CA MET A 168 2.13 -8.00 18.29
C MET A 168 2.68 -7.28 19.52
N GLN A 169 3.78 -7.75 20.09
CA GLN A 169 4.41 -7.12 21.25
C GLN A 169 5.94 -7.27 21.25
N LEU A 170 6.63 -6.17 21.56
CA LEU A 170 8.08 -6.13 21.73
C LEU A 170 8.47 -6.85 23.03
N MET A 171 9.37 -7.81 22.91
CA MET A 171 9.95 -8.60 23.99
C MET A 171 11.40 -8.15 24.16
N GLU A 172 11.70 -7.43 25.23
CA GLU A 172 13.05 -6.94 25.51
C GLU A 172 13.87 -7.97 26.31
N THR A 173 13.18 -8.83 27.06
CA THR A 173 13.79 -9.81 27.95
C THR A 173 12.97 -11.10 28.03
N GLU A 174 13.61 -12.16 28.54
CA GLU A 174 12.93 -13.42 28.86
C GLU A 174 11.71 -13.22 29.77
N GLN A 175 11.85 -12.39 30.80
CA GLN A 175 10.77 -12.10 31.75
C GLN A 175 9.57 -11.43 31.08
N THR A 176 9.80 -10.55 30.10
CA THR A 176 8.71 -9.94 29.34
C THR A 176 8.01 -10.96 28.44
N LEU A 177 8.76 -11.89 27.85
CA LEU A 177 8.23 -12.96 27.02
C LEU A 177 7.33 -13.92 27.81
N THR A 178 7.81 -14.43 28.95
CA THR A 178 7.03 -15.35 29.79
C THR A 178 5.69 -14.75 30.22
N LYS A 179 5.68 -13.46 30.57
CA LYS A 179 4.46 -12.77 31.02
C LYS A 179 3.49 -12.48 29.89
N ALA A 180 4.00 -12.18 28.69
CA ALA A 180 3.21 -11.69 27.58
C ALA A 180 2.65 -12.79 26.69
N PHE A 181 3.30 -13.95 26.62
CA PHE A 181 3.01 -14.99 25.64
C PHE A 181 1.54 -15.44 25.65
N GLU A 182 1.06 -15.99 26.77
CA GLU A 182 -0.31 -16.50 26.90
C GLU A 182 -1.37 -15.43 26.66
N SER A 183 -1.09 -14.19 27.11
CA SER A 183 -2.01 -13.07 26.91
C SER A 183 -2.14 -12.68 25.43
N ASN A 184 -1.04 -12.70 24.67
CA ASN A 184 -1.06 -12.41 23.23
C ASN A 184 -1.72 -13.55 22.45
N LYS A 185 -1.42 -14.81 22.81
CA LYS A 185 -2.05 -16.01 22.24
C LYS A 185 -3.57 -15.98 22.40
N THR A 186 -4.04 -15.72 23.62
CA THR A 186 -5.48 -15.61 23.93
C THR A 186 -6.13 -14.45 23.17
N ARG A 187 -5.44 -13.31 23.08
CA ARG A 187 -5.92 -12.16 22.31
C ARG A 187 -6.03 -12.49 20.82
N ALA A 188 -5.03 -13.13 20.23
CA ALA A 188 -5.06 -13.56 18.83
C ALA A 188 -6.22 -14.54 18.56
N GLN A 189 -6.40 -15.55 19.43
CA GLN A 189 -7.52 -16.48 19.34
C GLN A 189 -8.88 -15.77 19.40
N ASN A 190 -9.06 -14.84 20.33
CA ASN A 190 -10.33 -14.14 20.51
C ASN A 190 -10.66 -13.18 19.35
N PHE A 191 -9.66 -12.50 18.80
CA PHE A 191 -9.86 -11.50 17.76
C PHE A 191 -9.86 -12.10 16.35
N PHE A 192 -9.09 -13.15 16.11
CA PHE A 192 -8.84 -13.70 14.77
C PHE A 192 -9.23 -15.17 14.62
N GLY A 193 -9.70 -15.82 15.69
CA GLY A 193 -10.03 -17.26 15.67
C GLY A 193 -8.82 -18.19 15.56
N ASN A 194 -7.61 -17.63 15.52
CA ASN A 194 -6.35 -18.35 15.41
C ASN A 194 -5.35 -17.74 16.41
N GLY A 195 -4.92 -18.54 17.38
CA GLY A 195 -3.95 -18.20 18.41
C GLY A 195 -2.51 -18.60 18.11
N GLU A 196 -2.17 -18.95 16.86
CA GLU A 196 -0.80 -19.30 16.50
C GLU A 196 0.13 -18.10 16.67
N MET A 197 1.26 -18.33 17.35
CA MET A 197 2.24 -17.30 17.69
C MET A 197 3.60 -17.67 17.10
N TYR A 198 4.38 -16.66 16.73
CA TYR A 198 5.76 -16.82 16.24
C TYR A 198 6.67 -15.67 16.72
N LEU A 199 7.98 -15.88 16.64
CA LEU A 199 9.00 -14.93 17.09
C LEU A 199 9.93 -14.51 15.94
N GLU A 200 10.22 -13.22 15.89
CA GLU A 200 11.21 -12.63 14.98
C GLU A 200 12.13 -11.68 15.73
N ARG A 201 13.32 -11.46 15.20
CA ARG A 201 14.22 -10.39 15.64
C ARG A 201 13.51 -9.05 15.49
N TYR A 202 13.54 -8.24 16.56
CA TYR A 202 13.06 -6.87 16.45
C TYR A 202 14.13 -6.01 15.79
N ILE A 203 13.82 -5.42 14.64
CA ILE A 203 14.69 -4.44 13.98
C ILE A 203 14.21 -3.07 14.45
N ALA A 204 14.88 -2.55 15.47
CA ALA A 204 14.61 -1.21 16.00
C ALA A 204 14.98 -0.17 14.94
N ASP A 205 14.18 0.89 14.83
CA ASP A 205 14.54 2.06 14.02
C ASP A 205 14.88 1.73 12.56
N ALA A 206 14.21 0.73 12.00
CA ALA A 206 14.35 0.36 10.60
C ALA A 206 13.78 1.42 9.67
N HIS A 207 14.36 1.48 8.48
CA HIS A 207 13.75 2.06 7.30
C HIS A 207 12.76 1.06 6.69
N HIS A 208 11.57 1.52 6.31
CA HIS A 208 10.61 0.77 5.52
C HIS A 208 10.84 1.12 4.04
N ILE A 209 11.49 0.22 3.31
CA ILE A 209 11.79 0.39 1.89
C ILE A 209 11.14 -0.71 1.09
N GLU A 210 10.55 -0.36 -0.03
CA GLU A 210 9.77 -1.29 -0.84
C GLU A 210 10.12 -1.20 -2.32
N ILE A 211 10.06 -2.33 -3.03
CA ILE A 211 10.42 -2.44 -4.44
C ILE A 211 9.17 -2.63 -5.29
N GLN A 212 8.94 -1.72 -6.23
CA GLN A 212 7.89 -1.85 -7.22
C GLN A 212 8.27 -2.90 -8.27
N LEU A 213 7.34 -3.80 -8.59
CA LEU A 213 7.49 -4.79 -9.64
C LEU A 213 6.44 -4.64 -10.73
N LEU A 214 6.82 -5.05 -11.94
CA LEU A 214 5.91 -5.40 -13.02
C LEU A 214 6.33 -6.77 -13.57
N ALA A 215 5.36 -7.66 -13.76
CA ALA A 215 5.57 -8.96 -14.38
C ALA A 215 4.47 -9.27 -15.40
N ASP A 216 4.83 -9.69 -16.62
CA ASP A 216 3.85 -10.13 -17.60
C ASP A 216 3.62 -11.65 -17.56
N THR A 217 2.64 -12.11 -18.33
CA THR A 217 2.30 -13.54 -18.46
C THR A 217 3.27 -14.31 -19.36
N HIS A 218 4.31 -13.66 -19.88
CA HIS A 218 5.33 -14.23 -20.78
C HIS A 218 6.67 -14.46 -20.08
N GLY A 219 6.73 -14.25 -18.76
CA GLY A 219 7.91 -14.46 -17.93
C GLY A 219 8.86 -13.27 -17.85
N ASN A 220 8.50 -12.11 -18.42
CA ASN A 220 9.26 -10.89 -18.22
C ASN A 220 8.90 -10.29 -16.86
N THR A 221 9.92 -9.91 -16.10
CA THR A 221 9.76 -9.32 -14.77
C THR A 221 10.84 -8.28 -14.55
N VAL A 222 10.44 -7.08 -14.13
CA VAL A 222 11.31 -5.93 -13.91
C VAL A 222 10.95 -5.25 -12.59
N TYR A 223 11.92 -4.58 -11.97
CA TYR A 223 11.67 -3.68 -10.85
C TYR A 223 11.75 -2.21 -11.31
N LEU A 224 10.90 -1.36 -10.73
CA LEU A 224 10.82 0.07 -11.05
C LEU A 224 11.42 0.92 -9.92
N TRP A 225 12.59 0.50 -9.45
CA TRP A 225 13.29 1.04 -8.28
C TRP A 225 12.50 0.89 -6.96
N GLU A 226 13.00 1.54 -5.92
CA GLU A 226 12.46 1.50 -4.58
C GLU A 226 11.71 2.78 -4.19
N ARG A 227 10.87 2.66 -3.16
CA ARG A 227 10.28 3.77 -2.42
C ARG A 227 10.69 3.70 -0.95
N GLU A 228 10.92 4.86 -0.36
CA GLU A 228 11.11 5.06 1.07
C GLU A 228 9.79 5.45 1.72
N CYS A 229 9.31 4.61 2.63
CA CYS A 229 7.99 4.74 3.23
C CYS A 229 8.06 4.79 4.76
N SER A 230 9.21 5.22 5.32
CA SER A 230 9.45 5.27 6.77
C SER A 230 8.69 6.36 7.51
N VAL A 231 8.24 7.42 6.85
CA VAL A 231 7.44 8.45 7.54
C VAL A 231 6.04 7.89 7.79
N GLN A 232 5.85 7.36 9.00
CA GLN A 232 4.64 6.65 9.39
C GLN A 232 4.04 7.18 10.69
N ARG A 233 2.70 7.21 10.77
CA ARG A 233 1.94 7.47 11.99
C ARG A 233 1.16 6.23 12.37
N ARG A 234 1.43 5.65 13.56
CA ARG A 234 0.79 4.40 14.01
C ARG A 234 0.85 3.29 12.94
N ASN A 235 2.02 3.13 12.32
CA ASN A 235 2.29 2.18 11.23
C ASN A 235 1.52 2.44 9.91
N GLN A 236 0.87 3.60 9.77
CA GLN A 236 0.29 4.07 8.51
C GLN A 236 1.24 5.05 7.84
N LYS A 237 1.60 4.78 6.58
CA LYS A 237 2.45 5.66 5.76
C LYS A 237 1.74 6.99 5.53
N VAL A 238 2.49 8.10 5.65
CA VAL A 238 1.94 9.47 5.48
C VAL A 238 2.71 10.32 4.48
N ILE A 239 4.01 10.06 4.33
CA ILE A 239 4.88 10.64 3.29
C ILE A 239 5.74 9.51 2.74
N GLU A 240 5.84 9.44 1.43
CA GLU A 240 6.60 8.45 0.68
C GLU A 240 7.47 9.16 -0.35
N GLU A 241 8.69 8.68 -0.57
CA GLU A 241 9.58 9.26 -1.57
C GLU A 241 10.30 8.22 -2.43
N ALA A 242 10.61 8.59 -3.67
CA ALA A 242 11.34 7.76 -4.61
C ALA A 242 12.40 8.60 -5.33
N PRO A 243 13.66 8.14 -5.41
CA PRO A 243 14.22 6.98 -4.70
C PRO A 243 14.37 7.22 -3.19
N SER A 244 14.77 6.19 -2.43
CA SER A 244 15.16 6.35 -1.03
C SER A 244 16.44 7.17 -0.90
N PRO A 245 16.48 8.25 -0.10
CA PRO A 245 17.71 9.00 0.16
C PRO A 245 18.71 8.23 1.04
N PHE A 246 18.27 7.16 1.73
CA PHE A 246 19.10 6.37 2.62
C PHE A 246 19.95 5.33 1.89
N LEU A 247 19.44 4.77 0.80
CA LEU A 247 20.13 3.70 0.07
C LEU A 247 21.23 4.21 -0.86
N ASP A 248 22.36 3.51 -0.84
CA ASP A 248 23.34 3.58 -1.92
C ASP A 248 22.94 2.70 -3.12
N GLU A 249 23.59 2.93 -4.27
CA GLU A 249 23.30 2.23 -5.52
C GLU A 249 23.53 0.72 -5.44
N ALA A 250 24.46 0.26 -4.60
CA ALA A 250 24.74 -1.17 -4.47
C ALA A 250 23.60 -1.89 -3.75
N THR A 251 23.16 -1.38 -2.60
CA THR A 251 22.02 -1.95 -1.87
C THR A 251 20.73 -1.84 -2.69
N ARG A 252 20.48 -0.70 -3.33
CA ARG A 252 19.34 -0.49 -4.20
C ARG A 252 19.23 -1.54 -5.30
N LYS A 253 20.33 -1.76 -6.03
CA LYS A 253 20.39 -2.78 -7.08
C LYS A 253 20.15 -4.18 -6.51
N ALA A 254 20.79 -4.52 -5.38
CA ALA A 254 20.63 -5.83 -4.75
C ALA A 254 19.17 -6.08 -4.32
N MET A 255 18.48 -5.10 -3.74
CA MET A 255 17.07 -5.21 -3.37
C MET A 255 16.17 -5.40 -4.60
N GLY A 256 16.42 -4.65 -5.67
CA GLY A 256 15.69 -4.79 -6.94
C GLY A 256 15.83 -6.19 -7.56
N GLU A 257 17.06 -6.70 -7.63
CA GLU A 257 17.35 -8.03 -8.17
C GLU A 257 16.71 -9.14 -7.33
N VAL A 258 16.76 -9.03 -6.00
CA VAL A 258 16.12 -9.98 -5.08
C VAL A 258 14.60 -9.96 -5.22
N ALA A 259 13.98 -8.78 -5.38
CA ALA A 259 12.54 -8.68 -5.59
C ALA A 259 12.10 -9.31 -6.93
N VAL A 260 12.87 -9.13 -8.00
CA VAL A 260 12.61 -9.80 -9.29
C VAL A 260 12.78 -11.32 -9.18
N GLN A 261 13.80 -11.78 -8.46
CA GLN A 261 13.99 -13.20 -8.19
C GLN A 261 12.79 -13.80 -7.44
N ALA A 262 12.31 -13.12 -6.40
CA ALA A 262 11.13 -13.51 -5.64
C ALA A 262 9.89 -13.63 -6.53
N ALA A 263 9.63 -12.60 -7.33
CA ALA A 263 8.50 -12.57 -8.25
C ALA A 263 8.54 -13.70 -9.28
N LYS A 264 9.71 -13.99 -9.85
CA LYS A 264 9.90 -15.12 -10.78
C LYS A 264 9.68 -16.47 -10.10
N ALA A 265 10.21 -16.66 -8.89
CA ALA A 265 10.03 -17.90 -8.14
C ALA A 265 8.55 -18.16 -7.78
N LEU A 266 7.77 -17.10 -7.56
CA LEU A 266 6.34 -17.17 -7.28
C LEU A 266 5.47 -17.33 -8.55
N GLY A 267 6.02 -17.12 -9.74
CA GLY A 267 5.21 -16.98 -10.96
C GLY A 267 4.33 -15.73 -10.94
N TYR A 268 4.80 -14.65 -10.30
CA TYR A 268 4.05 -13.41 -10.13
C TYR A 268 3.70 -12.75 -11.47
N THR A 269 2.54 -12.12 -11.54
CA THR A 269 2.07 -11.36 -12.71
C THR A 269 1.39 -10.07 -12.26
N ASN A 270 1.30 -9.10 -13.18
CA ASN A 270 0.77 -7.76 -12.96
C ASN A 270 1.70 -6.89 -12.07
N ALA A 271 1.18 -5.80 -11.51
CA ALA A 271 1.91 -4.96 -10.56
C ALA A 271 1.88 -5.56 -9.15
N GLY A 272 2.96 -5.38 -8.41
CA GLY A 272 3.06 -5.75 -7.01
C GLY A 272 4.24 -5.07 -6.34
N THR A 273 4.30 -5.16 -5.01
CA THR A 273 5.39 -4.56 -4.26
C THR A 273 5.94 -5.54 -3.23
N VAL A 274 7.27 -5.65 -3.16
CA VAL A 274 7.95 -6.38 -2.08
C VAL A 274 8.45 -5.37 -1.05
N GLU A 275 7.96 -5.45 0.18
CA GLU A 275 8.34 -4.55 1.28
C GLU A 275 9.47 -5.16 2.11
N PHE A 276 10.40 -4.30 2.54
CA PHE A 276 11.55 -4.66 3.36
C PHE A 276 11.70 -3.72 4.56
N LEU A 277 12.17 -4.29 5.68
CA LEU A 277 12.80 -3.53 6.74
C LEU A 277 14.31 -3.46 6.45
N VAL A 278 14.87 -2.26 6.46
CA VAL A 278 16.30 -2.02 6.24
C VAL A 278 16.91 -1.41 7.50
N ASP A 279 17.95 -2.06 8.03
CA ASP A 279 18.66 -1.56 9.21
C ASP A 279 19.70 -0.47 8.86
N ASP A 280 20.32 0.10 9.88
CA ASP A 280 21.34 1.14 9.78
C ASP A 280 22.63 0.67 9.08
N GLN A 281 22.89 -0.64 9.04
CA GLN A 281 23.95 -1.24 8.23
C GLN A 281 23.51 -1.58 6.80
N LYS A 282 22.29 -1.20 6.40
CA LYS A 282 21.69 -1.47 5.09
C LYS A 282 21.48 -2.96 4.80
N ASN A 283 21.40 -3.80 5.83
CA ASN A 283 20.84 -5.14 5.66
C ASN A 283 19.33 -5.00 5.51
N PHE A 284 18.77 -5.66 4.50
CA PHE A 284 17.34 -5.64 4.23
C PHE A 284 16.72 -7.00 4.50
N TYR A 285 15.48 -6.98 4.99
CA TYR A 285 14.74 -8.17 5.40
C TYR A 285 13.31 -8.06 4.92
N PHE A 286 12.83 -9.07 4.19
CA PHE A 286 11.46 -9.16 3.73
C PHE A 286 10.47 -8.97 4.88
N LEU A 287 9.52 -8.08 4.67
CA LEU A 287 8.44 -7.76 5.59
C LEU A 287 7.13 -8.38 5.10
N GLU A 288 6.69 -7.98 3.91
CA GLU A 288 5.49 -8.48 3.25
C GLU A 288 5.55 -8.24 1.75
N MET A 289 4.58 -8.79 1.01
CA MET A 289 4.37 -8.47 -0.40
C MET A 289 2.93 -8.04 -0.59
N ASN A 290 2.72 -6.83 -1.11
CA ASN A 290 1.38 -6.41 -1.51
C ASN A 290 1.12 -6.88 -2.95
N THR A 291 0.08 -7.69 -3.11
CA THR A 291 -0.26 -8.37 -4.37
C THR A 291 -1.15 -7.51 -5.27
N ARG A 292 -0.85 -6.21 -5.31
CA ARG A 292 -1.68 -5.15 -5.88
C ARG A 292 -0.89 -3.88 -6.13
N LEU A 293 -1.52 -2.89 -6.75
CA LEU A 293 -1.05 -1.51 -6.74
C LEU A 293 -1.06 -0.94 -5.31
N GLN A 294 -0.20 0.03 -5.04
CA GLN A 294 -0.16 0.77 -3.77
C GLN A 294 -0.54 2.24 -3.95
N VAL A 295 -0.82 2.91 -2.85
CA VAL A 295 -1.26 4.31 -2.82
C VAL A 295 -0.17 5.21 -3.40
N GLU A 296 1.06 4.94 -2.98
CA GLU A 296 2.33 5.61 -3.28
C GLU A 296 2.95 5.22 -4.64
N HIS A 297 2.21 4.51 -5.50
CA HIS A 297 2.68 4.25 -6.86
C HIS A 297 3.05 5.52 -7.66
N PRO A 298 2.43 6.70 -7.46
CA PRO A 298 2.76 7.91 -8.24
C PRO A 298 4.23 8.32 -8.13
N VAL A 299 4.89 8.22 -6.97
CA VAL A 299 6.30 8.62 -6.88
C VAL A 299 7.20 7.76 -7.78
N THR A 300 6.84 6.49 -8.00
CA THR A 300 7.51 5.64 -8.99
C THR A 300 7.19 6.07 -10.42
N GLU A 301 5.95 6.43 -10.72
CA GLU A 301 5.57 6.93 -12.05
C GLU A 301 6.33 8.23 -12.38
N GLU A 302 6.45 9.16 -11.43
CA GLU A 302 7.14 10.44 -11.64
C GLU A 302 8.63 10.26 -11.96
N ILE A 303 9.33 9.32 -11.30
CA ILE A 303 10.76 9.12 -11.55
C ILE A 303 11.07 8.21 -12.75
N THR A 304 10.10 7.43 -13.22
CA THR A 304 10.29 6.48 -14.34
C THR A 304 9.61 6.91 -15.63
N GLY A 305 8.58 7.75 -15.55
CA GLY A 305 7.70 8.09 -16.66
C GLY A 305 6.73 6.98 -17.07
N LEU A 306 6.64 5.88 -16.31
CA LEU A 306 5.78 4.74 -16.62
C LEU A 306 4.42 4.89 -15.92
N ASP A 307 3.31 4.84 -16.68
CA ASP A 307 1.95 4.76 -16.13
C ASP A 307 1.68 3.32 -15.67
N LEU A 308 1.70 3.10 -14.36
CA LEU A 308 1.58 1.79 -13.74
C LEU A 308 0.20 1.17 -13.95
N VAL A 309 -0.88 1.96 -13.90
CA VAL A 309 -2.24 1.45 -14.18
C VAL A 309 -2.36 1.04 -15.64
N GLU A 310 -1.78 1.79 -16.56
CA GLU A 310 -1.72 1.42 -17.98
C GLU A 310 -0.96 0.09 -18.16
N GLN A 311 0.17 -0.09 -17.47
CA GLN A 311 0.89 -1.37 -17.49
C GLN A 311 0.06 -2.52 -16.91
N GLN A 312 -0.67 -2.31 -15.81
CA GLN A 312 -1.56 -3.35 -15.26
C GLN A 312 -2.62 -3.80 -16.27
N LEU A 313 -3.21 -2.86 -17.02
CA LEU A 313 -4.23 -3.13 -18.04
C LEU A 313 -3.66 -3.85 -19.26
N LEU A 314 -2.47 -3.45 -19.71
CA LEU A 314 -1.75 -4.11 -20.82
C LEU A 314 -1.40 -5.56 -20.45
N ILE A 315 -0.79 -5.77 -19.28
CA ILE A 315 -0.43 -7.10 -18.78
C ILE A 315 -1.67 -7.99 -18.64
N ALA A 316 -2.74 -7.48 -18.03
CA ALA A 316 -3.99 -8.23 -17.88
C ALA A 316 -4.68 -8.52 -19.23
N SER A 317 -4.41 -7.71 -20.27
CA SER A 317 -4.84 -7.98 -21.65
C SER A 317 -3.99 -9.04 -22.36
N GLY A 318 -2.96 -9.58 -21.71
CA GLY A 318 -2.04 -10.58 -22.26
C GLY A 318 -0.86 -10.00 -23.06
N GLU A 319 -0.66 -8.69 -23.02
CA GLU A 319 0.47 -8.05 -23.70
C GLU A 319 1.80 -8.33 -22.99
N LYS A 320 2.89 -8.27 -23.75
CA LYS A 320 4.26 -8.33 -23.22
C LYS A 320 4.69 -6.96 -22.72
N LEU A 321 5.55 -6.93 -21.70
CA LEU A 321 6.29 -5.72 -21.36
C LEU A 321 7.09 -5.24 -22.59
N SER A 322 6.96 -3.95 -22.91
CA SER A 322 7.62 -3.34 -24.07
C SER A 322 9.05 -2.85 -23.79
N PHE A 323 9.56 -3.10 -22.59
CA PHE A 323 10.84 -2.63 -22.08
C PHE A 323 11.51 -3.70 -21.21
N THR A 324 12.83 -3.61 -21.09
CA THR A 324 13.63 -4.45 -20.19
C THR A 324 14.11 -3.68 -18.96
N GLN A 325 14.83 -4.35 -18.06
CA GLN A 325 15.38 -3.71 -16.85
C GLN A 325 16.34 -2.56 -17.19
N GLU A 326 17.08 -2.68 -18.29
CA GLU A 326 18.06 -1.69 -18.74
C GLU A 326 17.42 -0.41 -19.28
N ASP A 327 16.19 -0.50 -19.77
CA ASP A 327 15.44 0.63 -20.34
C ASP A 327 14.84 1.52 -19.25
N ILE A 328 14.59 0.97 -18.06
CA ILE A 328 13.99 1.69 -16.94
C ILE A 328 15.02 2.65 -16.37
N LYS A 329 14.85 3.94 -16.66
CA LYS A 329 15.68 5.02 -16.10
C LYS A 329 15.02 5.59 -14.85
N ARG A 330 15.84 6.24 -14.03
CA ARG A 330 15.41 7.03 -12.89
C ARG A 330 15.78 8.48 -13.16
N SER A 331 14.80 9.39 -13.07
CA SER A 331 15.01 10.83 -13.26
C SER A 331 14.51 11.60 -12.04
N GLY A 332 15.37 12.45 -11.49
CA GLY A 332 15.03 13.31 -10.36
C GLY A 332 14.61 12.55 -9.11
N HIS A 333 13.70 13.18 -8.36
CA HIS A 333 13.20 12.72 -7.07
C HIS A 333 11.74 13.10 -6.93
N ALA A 334 10.91 12.20 -6.43
CA ALA A 334 9.49 12.45 -6.19
C ALA A 334 9.11 12.18 -4.74
N ILE A 335 8.21 13.01 -4.21
CA ILE A 335 7.68 12.88 -2.84
C ILE A 335 6.15 13.00 -2.90
N GLU A 336 5.46 12.04 -2.30
CA GLU A 336 4.01 12.05 -2.11
C GLU A 336 3.68 12.36 -0.64
N ALA A 337 2.66 13.17 -0.43
CA ALA A 337 2.04 13.39 0.86
C ALA A 337 0.55 13.03 0.83
N ARG A 338 0.12 12.22 1.79
CA ARG A 338 -1.29 11.80 1.94
C ARG A 338 -2.08 12.83 2.74
N ILE A 339 -3.09 13.43 2.09
CA ILE A 339 -3.99 14.38 2.72
C ILE A 339 -5.16 13.60 3.33
N TYR A 340 -5.27 13.66 4.64
CA TYR A 340 -6.35 13.07 5.42
C TYR A 340 -7.33 14.14 5.91
N ALA A 341 -8.62 13.85 5.83
CA ALA A 341 -9.68 14.56 6.54
C ALA A 341 -9.61 14.20 8.03
N GLU A 342 -8.60 14.71 8.73
CA GLU A 342 -8.30 14.46 10.13
C GLU A 342 -7.86 15.76 10.82
N ASP A 343 -8.11 15.85 12.13
CA ASP A 343 -7.52 16.92 12.94
C ASP A 343 -6.00 16.69 13.08
N PRO A 344 -5.14 17.65 12.71
CA PRO A 344 -3.69 17.47 12.70
C PRO A 344 -3.06 17.29 14.09
N LYS A 345 -3.81 17.56 15.17
CA LYS A 345 -3.34 17.43 16.56
C LYS A 345 -3.86 16.16 17.21
N THR A 346 -5.17 15.89 17.09
CA THR A 346 -5.79 14.72 17.74
C THR A 346 -5.81 13.49 16.85
N PHE A 347 -5.67 13.69 15.53
CA PHE A 347 -5.80 12.68 14.49
C PHE A 347 -7.17 11.97 14.47
N PHE A 348 -8.20 12.64 15.00
CA PHE A 348 -9.56 12.16 14.82
C PHE A 348 -10.06 12.51 13.42
N PRO A 349 -10.81 11.60 12.77
CA PRO A 349 -11.47 11.90 11.50
C PRO A 349 -12.32 13.16 11.59
N SER A 350 -12.29 13.96 10.53
CA SER A 350 -13.02 15.21 10.37
C SER A 350 -13.95 15.11 9.14
N PRO A 351 -14.95 14.21 9.13
CA PRO A 351 -15.95 14.18 8.08
C PRO A 351 -16.76 15.49 8.07
N GLY A 352 -17.26 15.88 6.91
CA GLY A 352 -18.00 17.12 6.75
C GLY A 352 -18.06 17.58 5.30
N LYS A 353 -18.75 18.69 5.07
CA LYS A 353 -18.94 19.25 3.73
C LYS A 353 -17.77 20.18 3.40
N ILE A 354 -17.15 19.96 2.24
CA ILE A 354 -16.15 20.87 1.69
C ILE A 354 -16.86 22.10 1.16
N THR A 355 -16.58 23.25 1.76
CA THR A 355 -17.22 24.54 1.43
C THR A 355 -16.43 25.37 0.43
N ASP A 356 -15.12 25.17 0.39
CA ASP A 356 -14.21 25.81 -0.54
C ASP A 356 -13.02 24.87 -0.80
N LEU A 357 -12.64 24.74 -2.07
CA LEU A 357 -11.59 23.86 -2.55
C LEU A 357 -10.71 24.64 -3.53
N THR A 358 -9.42 24.73 -3.23
CA THR A 358 -8.39 25.22 -4.15
C THR A 358 -7.29 24.17 -4.21
N LEU A 359 -7.00 23.69 -5.42
CA LEU A 359 -5.97 22.70 -5.68
C LEU A 359 -4.79 23.39 -6.38
N PRO A 360 -3.54 23.21 -5.92
CA PRO A 360 -2.38 23.76 -6.62
C PRO A 360 -2.18 23.07 -7.98
N GLU A 361 -1.79 23.84 -9.00
CA GLU A 361 -1.56 23.33 -10.36
C GLU A 361 -0.08 23.00 -10.66
N THR A 362 0.82 23.32 -9.72
CA THR A 362 2.27 23.19 -9.88
C THR A 362 2.80 21.77 -9.72
N VAL A 363 1.97 20.87 -9.18
CA VAL A 363 2.33 19.48 -8.83
C VAL A 363 1.19 18.55 -9.21
N ARG A 364 1.47 17.24 -9.25
CA ARG A 364 0.43 16.23 -9.48
C ARG A 364 -0.45 16.09 -8.22
N ILE A 365 -1.76 16.01 -8.42
CA ILE A 365 -2.71 15.71 -7.35
C ILE A 365 -3.68 14.62 -7.81
N ASP A 366 -3.65 13.51 -7.09
CA ASP A 366 -4.60 12.41 -7.26
C ASP A 366 -5.66 12.55 -6.15
N HIS A 367 -6.89 12.91 -6.52
CA HIS A 367 -7.97 13.19 -5.56
C HIS A 367 -9.36 12.84 -6.13
N PHE A 368 -10.36 12.84 -5.26
CA PHE A 368 -11.79 12.77 -5.64
C PHE A 368 -12.61 13.96 -5.13
N LEU A 369 -11.93 15.01 -4.65
CA LEU A 369 -12.54 16.22 -4.09
C LEU A 369 -13.23 17.09 -5.14
N GLU A 370 -14.40 17.63 -4.78
CA GLU A 370 -15.12 18.70 -5.49
C GLU A 370 -15.73 19.67 -4.48
N ASN A 371 -15.96 20.92 -4.90
CA ASN A 371 -16.70 21.89 -4.09
C ASN A 371 -18.10 21.36 -3.74
N ASN A 372 -18.54 21.57 -2.50
CA ASN A 372 -19.82 21.12 -1.95
C ASN A 372 -20.00 19.61 -1.77
N VAL A 373 -18.96 18.79 -1.96
CA VAL A 373 -19.02 17.35 -1.63
C VAL A 373 -18.87 17.13 -0.13
N THR A 374 -19.55 16.11 0.40
CA THR A 374 -19.46 15.70 1.80
C THR A 374 -18.52 14.50 1.94
N ILE A 375 -17.49 14.64 2.77
CA ILE A 375 -16.66 13.53 3.24
C ILE A 375 -17.44 12.80 4.34
N THR A 376 -17.66 11.50 4.14
CA THR A 376 -18.50 10.69 5.03
C THR A 376 -17.64 9.96 6.07
N PRO A 377 -18.22 9.56 7.22
CA PRO A 377 -17.48 8.85 8.27
C PRO A 377 -17.30 7.34 8.00
N PHE A 378 -17.76 6.83 6.85
CA PHE A 378 -17.84 5.39 6.59
C PHE A 378 -16.56 4.77 6.02
N TYR A 379 -15.66 5.58 5.49
CA TYR A 379 -14.50 5.14 4.72
C TYR A 379 -13.20 5.71 5.25
N ASP A 380 -12.09 5.29 4.65
CA ASP A 380 -10.76 5.83 4.95
C ASP A 380 -10.77 7.38 4.81
N PRO A 381 -10.16 8.12 5.77
CA PRO A 381 -10.18 9.57 5.75
C PRO A 381 -9.24 10.19 4.71
N MET A 382 -8.46 9.42 3.94
CA MET A 382 -7.61 9.97 2.87
C MET A 382 -8.48 10.55 1.75
N ILE A 383 -8.24 11.82 1.43
CA ILE A 383 -9.04 12.59 0.48
C ILE A 383 -8.27 13.00 -0.78
N ALA A 384 -6.94 13.09 -0.68
CA ALA A 384 -6.07 13.43 -1.80
C ALA A 384 -4.63 12.95 -1.54
N LYS A 385 -3.86 12.86 -2.61
CA LYS A 385 -2.41 12.67 -2.60
C LYS A 385 -1.78 13.84 -3.36
N VAL A 386 -0.79 14.49 -2.78
CA VAL A 386 -0.06 15.60 -3.42
C VAL A 386 1.35 15.10 -3.71
N ILE A 387 1.73 15.10 -4.99
CA ILE A 387 2.97 14.48 -5.46
C ILE A 387 3.81 15.51 -6.19
N ALA A 388 4.98 15.81 -5.63
CA ALA A 388 5.93 16.74 -6.21
C ALA A 388 7.14 16.00 -6.77
N HIS A 389 7.57 16.38 -7.98
CA HIS A 389 8.80 15.92 -8.62
C HIS A 389 9.77 17.10 -8.81
N GLY A 390 11.06 16.86 -8.58
CA GLY A 390 12.14 17.79 -8.84
C GLY A 390 13.38 17.09 -9.37
N GLU A 391 14.30 17.84 -9.96
CA GLU A 391 15.61 17.31 -10.40
C GLU A 391 16.46 16.87 -9.21
N THR A 392 16.20 17.46 -8.04
CA THR A 392 16.80 17.09 -6.76
C THR A 392 15.73 16.85 -5.71
N ARG A 393 16.07 16.08 -4.66
CA ARG A 393 15.21 15.89 -3.49
C ARG A 393 14.80 17.22 -2.85
N GLN A 394 15.74 18.17 -2.73
CA GLN A 394 15.47 19.48 -2.15
C GLN A 394 14.41 20.25 -2.94
N GLU A 395 14.50 20.24 -4.27
CA GLU A 395 13.50 20.87 -5.14
C GLU A 395 12.12 20.20 -5.00
N ALA A 396 12.08 18.86 -4.89
CA ALA A 396 10.83 18.14 -4.67
C ALA A 396 10.19 18.52 -3.31
N ILE A 397 10.99 18.67 -2.25
CA ILE A 397 10.53 19.14 -0.93
C ILE A 397 9.96 20.55 -1.04
N GLU A 398 10.68 21.49 -1.66
CA GLU A 398 10.26 22.88 -1.78
C GLU A 398 8.95 23.01 -2.57
N LYS A 399 8.82 22.28 -3.69
CA LYS A 399 7.57 22.23 -4.47
C LYS A 399 6.41 21.62 -3.68
N LEU A 400 6.67 20.56 -2.91
CA LEU A 400 5.64 19.94 -2.08
C LEU A 400 5.19 20.88 -0.95
N GLN A 401 6.13 21.58 -0.30
CA GLN A 401 5.81 22.59 0.70
C GLN A 401 4.95 23.72 0.12
N ASP A 402 5.34 24.27 -1.03
CA ASP A 402 4.59 25.31 -1.73
C ASP A 402 3.17 24.83 -2.09
N ALA A 403 3.04 23.63 -2.66
CA ALA A 403 1.75 23.05 -2.98
C ALA A 403 0.86 22.87 -1.73
N LEU A 404 1.41 22.35 -0.63
CA LEU A 404 0.65 22.16 0.61
C LEU A 404 0.24 23.49 1.25
N GLN A 405 1.02 24.56 1.12
CA GLN A 405 0.66 25.91 1.59
C GLN A 405 -0.48 26.53 0.78
N HIS A 406 -0.57 26.21 -0.52
CA HIS A 406 -1.62 26.71 -1.42
C HIS A 406 -2.83 25.77 -1.54
N LEU A 407 -2.77 24.56 -0.99
CA LEU A 407 -3.89 23.64 -0.90
C LEU A 407 -4.92 24.15 0.10
N LYS A 408 -6.12 24.46 -0.39
CA LYS A 408 -7.23 24.93 0.44
C LYS A 408 -8.35 23.90 0.44
N VAL A 409 -8.68 23.39 1.63
CA VAL A 409 -9.82 22.50 1.87
C VAL A 409 -10.58 23.00 3.08
N GLU A 410 -11.61 23.82 2.87
CA GLU A 410 -12.40 24.43 3.94
C GLU A 410 -13.65 23.61 4.28
N GLY A 411 -14.14 23.78 5.50
CA GLY A 411 -15.34 23.10 6.01
C GLY A 411 -15.04 21.79 6.75
N ILE A 412 -13.81 21.28 6.64
CA ILE A 412 -13.25 20.17 7.40
C ILE A 412 -11.82 20.50 7.84
N LYS A 413 -11.27 19.74 8.79
CA LYS A 413 -9.84 19.77 9.13
C LYS A 413 -9.06 18.80 8.25
N THR A 414 -7.81 19.14 8.00
CA THR A 414 -6.85 18.27 7.31
C THR A 414 -5.53 18.16 8.07
N ASN A 415 -4.78 17.10 7.81
CA ASN A 415 -3.43 16.89 8.38
C ASN A 415 -2.33 17.76 7.73
N THR A 416 -2.67 18.67 6.80
CA THR A 416 -1.72 19.47 6.00
C THR A 416 -0.67 20.20 6.86
N SER A 417 -1.07 20.79 7.99
CA SER A 417 -0.11 21.49 8.87
C SER A 417 0.92 20.57 9.52
N MET A 418 0.55 19.31 9.78
CA MET A 418 1.46 18.30 10.30
C MET A 418 2.45 17.83 9.21
N LEU A 419 1.97 17.69 7.97
CA LEU A 419 2.83 17.36 6.83
C LEU A 419 3.87 18.45 6.58
N LEU A 420 3.48 19.73 6.63
CA LEU A 420 4.42 20.86 6.52
C LEU A 420 5.52 20.80 7.62
N GLN A 421 5.15 20.49 8.86
CA GLN A 421 6.12 20.31 9.95
C GLN A 421 7.09 19.15 9.69
N VAL A 422 6.62 18.04 9.10
CA VAL A 422 7.53 16.95 8.69
C VAL A 422 8.54 17.46 7.67
N LEU A 423 8.07 18.16 6.63
CA LEU A 423 8.91 18.64 5.54
C LEU A 423 9.94 19.68 6.02
N GLU A 424 9.63 20.46 7.06
CA GLU A 424 10.54 21.43 7.66
C GLU A 424 11.54 20.82 8.67
N ASP A 425 11.34 19.58 9.11
CA ASP A 425 12.16 18.96 10.14
C ASP A 425 13.56 18.58 9.64
N GLU A 426 14.60 18.91 10.40
CA GLU A 426 16.00 18.67 10.03
C GLU A 426 16.32 17.18 9.80
N VAL A 427 15.67 16.26 10.53
CA VAL A 427 15.89 14.82 10.36
C VAL A 427 15.29 14.35 9.04
N PHE A 428 14.10 14.81 8.68
CA PHE A 428 13.52 14.52 7.37
C PHE A 428 14.36 15.13 6.24
N GLN A 429 14.80 16.38 6.39
CA GLN A 429 15.68 17.08 5.45
C GLN A 429 17.00 16.32 5.21
N SER A 430 17.55 15.69 6.24
CA SER A 430 18.78 14.89 6.13
C SER A 430 18.64 13.59 5.31
N GLY A 431 17.40 13.09 5.13
CA GLY A 431 17.15 11.79 4.49
C GLY A 431 17.44 10.57 5.37
N ILE A 432 17.78 10.77 6.65
CA ILE A 432 18.07 9.70 7.61
C ILE A 432 16.98 9.69 8.68
N TYR A 433 15.84 9.09 8.35
CA TYR A 433 14.68 8.98 9.23
C TYR A 433 14.11 7.56 9.21
N THR A 434 13.50 7.14 10.31
CA THR A 434 13.06 5.76 10.52
C THR A 434 11.56 5.68 10.71
N THR A 435 11.01 4.47 10.74
CA THR A 435 9.59 4.22 11.09
C THR A 435 9.15 4.84 12.43
N GLY A 436 10.10 5.17 13.32
CA GLY A 436 9.85 5.87 14.59
C GLY A 436 9.74 7.40 14.49
N PHE A 437 10.02 8.00 13.33
CA PHE A 437 10.21 9.43 13.14
C PHE A 437 9.06 10.29 13.67
N VAL A 438 7.83 10.10 13.16
CA VAL A 438 6.66 10.93 13.56
C VAL A 438 6.39 10.80 15.05
N THR A 439 6.48 9.59 15.60
CA THR A 439 6.22 9.33 17.03
C THR A 439 7.26 10.00 17.92
N LYS A 440 8.54 10.03 17.50
CA LYS A 440 9.64 10.63 18.25
C LYS A 440 9.63 12.16 18.17
N GLN A 441 9.37 12.72 16.98
CA GLN A 441 9.58 14.15 16.71
C GLN A 441 8.31 15.01 16.84
N LEU A 442 7.13 14.48 16.51
CA LEU A 442 5.90 15.28 16.39
C LEU A 442 4.87 15.05 17.49
N VAL A 443 4.88 13.89 18.15
CA VAL A 443 3.88 13.55 19.20
C VAL A 443 4.34 13.93 20.61
N LYS A 444 5.63 14.27 20.79
CA LYS A 444 6.23 14.65 22.09
C LYS A 444 6.35 16.16 22.33
N LYS A 445 6.00 17.00 21.35
CA LYS A 445 5.85 18.46 21.49
C LYS A 445 4.37 18.79 21.65
#